data_AF-A0A2B4RXQ3-F1
#
_entry.id   AF-A0A2B4RXQ3-F1
#
_cell.length_a   1.000
_cell.length_b   1.000
_cell.length_c   1.000
_cell.angle_alpha   90.00
_cell.angle_beta   90.00
_cell.angle_gamma   90.00
#
_symmetry.space_group_name_H-M   'P 1'
#
loop_
_entity.id
_entity.type
_entity.pdbx_description
1 polymer ?
#
loop_
_entity_poly.entity_id
_entity_poly.type
_entity_poly.pdbx_seq_one_letter_code
_entity_poly.pdbx_strand_id
1 'polypeptide(L)'
;MASVTELRTPDDFLAELLWTGVTGRTWPNRTFLIVSIKAKDGKPIFGKRFKNRYPEHAEIIMLRNSNFSDVVEKNHDIDITLTLNYSPCSSCACILKEFYVNNSNIKCFTIQFSFIYYKEDMKNKTGLQNLEEAGVTLQAMNAESWREVGIDLESFTPEDKEKINKRDKDTANDLNEVLSSKQDQDASVDELSSQLNAKLRAKET
;
A
#
# COMPACT_ATOMS: atom_id res chain seq x y z
N MET A 1 -36.08 22.11 8.66
CA MET A 1 -36.06 20.65 8.87
C MET A 1 -34.65 20.19 8.57
N ALA A 2 -33.91 19.73 9.59
CA ALA A 2 -32.56 19.21 9.38
C ALA A 2 -32.66 17.89 8.60
N SER A 3 -31.94 17.81 7.48
CA SER A 3 -31.76 16.57 6.72
C SER A 3 -31.13 15.55 7.66
N VAL A 4 -31.83 14.46 7.95
CA VAL A 4 -31.22 13.29 8.57
C VAL A 4 -30.19 12.79 7.57
N THR A 5 -28.91 13.01 7.85
CA THR A 5 -27.82 12.40 7.11
C THR A 5 -27.96 10.90 7.31
N GLU A 6 -28.52 10.19 6.33
CA GLU A 6 -28.57 8.74 6.34
C GLU A 6 -27.15 8.22 6.53
N LEU A 7 -26.95 7.44 7.60
CA LEU A 7 -25.72 6.70 7.86
C LEU A 7 -25.49 5.78 6.67
N ARG A 8 -24.64 6.19 5.73
CA ARG A 8 -24.34 5.40 4.54
C ARG A 8 -23.37 4.30 4.96
N THR A 9 -23.91 3.14 5.31
CA THR A 9 -23.10 1.95 5.58
C THR A 9 -22.34 1.60 4.30
N PRO A 10 -21.00 1.42 4.37
CA PRO A 10 -20.24 0.94 3.23
C PRO A 10 -20.82 -0.39 2.73
N ASP A 11 -20.71 -0.64 1.42
CA ASP A 11 -20.98 -1.99 0.91
C ASP A 11 -19.99 -3.02 1.50
N ASP A 12 -20.34 -4.31 1.42
CA ASP A 12 -19.55 -5.38 2.04
C ASP A 12 -18.06 -5.32 1.64
N PHE A 13 -17.75 -4.92 0.41
CA PHE A 13 -16.36 -4.81 -0.05
C PHE A 13 -15.61 -3.72 0.72
N LEU A 14 -16.21 -2.54 0.82
CA LEU A 14 -15.63 -1.40 1.54
C LEU A 14 -15.60 -1.63 3.05
N ALA A 15 -16.59 -2.31 3.61
CA ALA A 15 -16.63 -2.67 5.03
C ALA A 15 -15.44 -3.58 5.39
N GLU A 16 -15.21 -4.64 4.61
CA GLU A 16 -14.07 -5.56 4.85
C GLU A 16 -12.72 -4.84 4.71
N LEU A 17 -12.62 -3.89 3.77
CA LEU A 17 -11.44 -3.06 3.63
C LEU A 17 -11.23 -2.16 4.86
N LEU A 18 -12.27 -1.46 5.30
CA LEU A 18 -12.26 -0.51 6.41
C LEU A 18 -11.90 -1.17 7.76
N TRP A 19 -12.53 -2.31 8.05
CA TRP A 19 -12.42 -2.94 9.38
C TRP A 19 -11.18 -3.79 9.57
N THR A 20 -10.42 -4.04 8.50
CA THR A 20 -9.14 -4.76 8.59
C THR A 20 -8.18 -4.01 9.52
N GLY A 21 -7.56 -4.72 10.46
CA GLY A 21 -6.63 -4.15 11.43
C GLY A 21 -7.30 -3.52 12.67
N VAL A 22 -8.62 -3.34 12.68
CA VAL A 22 -9.31 -2.67 13.78
C VAL A 22 -9.48 -3.63 14.97
N THR A 23 -9.05 -3.21 16.16
CA THR A 23 -9.09 -4.02 17.39
C THR A 23 -10.53 -4.42 17.76
N GLY A 24 -10.70 -5.68 18.18
CA GLY A 24 -12.02 -6.21 18.60
C GLY A 24 -12.95 -6.57 17.44
N ARG A 25 -12.46 -6.52 16.19
CA ARG A 25 -13.18 -6.99 15.00
C ARG A 25 -12.53 -8.27 14.45
N THR A 26 -13.33 -9.08 13.76
CA THR A 26 -12.79 -10.18 12.94
C THR A 26 -12.26 -9.59 11.65
N TRP A 27 -11.06 -10.00 11.22
CA TRP A 27 -10.46 -9.50 9.99
C TRP A 27 -10.67 -10.50 8.85
N PRO A 28 -10.88 -10.01 7.62
CA PRO A 28 -11.01 -10.89 6.47
C PRO A 28 -9.72 -11.67 6.22
N ASN A 29 -9.83 -12.94 5.87
CA ASN A 29 -8.71 -13.74 5.36
C ASN A 29 -8.48 -13.53 3.84
N ARG A 30 -8.85 -12.35 3.34
CA ARG A 30 -8.88 -12.00 1.92
C ARG A 30 -8.32 -10.61 1.71
N THR A 31 -7.70 -10.42 0.56
CA THR A 31 -7.21 -9.11 0.11
C THR A 31 -8.27 -8.46 -0.75
N PHE A 32 -8.64 -7.24 -0.37
CA PHE A 32 -9.53 -6.34 -1.10
C PHE A 32 -8.68 -5.21 -1.64
N LEU A 33 -8.75 -4.98 -2.95
CA LEU A 33 -7.94 -4.00 -3.67
C LEU A 33 -8.86 -3.11 -4.51
N ILE A 34 -8.70 -1.80 -4.40
CA ILE A 34 -9.29 -0.82 -5.32
C ILE A 34 -8.14 -0.17 -6.07
N VAL A 35 -8.20 -0.19 -7.40
CA VAL A 35 -7.30 0.61 -8.23
C VAL A 35 -8.06 1.82 -8.73
N SER A 36 -7.42 2.98 -8.64
CA SER A 36 -7.84 4.23 -9.26
C SER A 36 -6.72 4.73 -10.16
N ILE A 37 -7.05 5.14 -11.36
CA ILE A 37 -6.12 5.81 -12.27
C ILE A 37 -6.69 7.20 -12.58
N LYS A 38 -5.85 8.22 -12.41
CA LYS A 38 -6.16 9.61 -12.74
C LYS A 38 -5.21 10.10 -13.84
N ALA A 39 -5.70 10.95 -14.73
CA ALA A 39 -4.86 11.67 -15.67
C ALA A 39 -4.08 12.78 -14.95
N LYS A 40 -3.10 13.38 -15.64
CA LYS A 40 -2.28 14.49 -15.13
C LYS A 40 -3.06 15.69 -14.58
N ASP A 41 -4.26 15.93 -15.08
CA ASP A 41 -5.16 17.00 -14.61
C ASP A 41 -6.05 16.58 -13.42
N GLY A 42 -5.84 15.38 -12.89
CA GLY A 42 -6.57 14.81 -11.76
C GLY A 42 -7.88 14.12 -12.14
N LYS A 43 -8.30 14.13 -13.42
CA LYS A 43 -9.56 13.49 -13.82
C LYS A 43 -9.47 11.96 -13.71
N PRO A 44 -10.49 11.30 -13.13
CA PRO A 44 -10.51 9.84 -13.06
C PRO A 44 -10.68 9.25 -14.47
N ILE A 45 -9.80 8.31 -14.83
CA ILE A 45 -9.87 7.59 -16.12
C ILE A 45 -10.23 6.11 -15.94
N PHE A 46 -9.92 5.53 -14.77
CA PHE A 46 -10.25 4.13 -14.48
C PHE A 46 -10.42 3.93 -12.98
N GLY A 47 -11.36 3.07 -12.61
CA GLY A 47 -11.59 2.66 -11.24
C GLY A 47 -12.15 1.25 -11.21
N LYS A 48 -11.53 0.34 -10.46
CA LYS A 48 -12.01 -1.05 -10.37
C LYS A 48 -11.65 -1.71 -9.06
N ARG A 49 -12.51 -2.63 -8.63
CA ARG A 49 -12.35 -3.42 -7.42
C ARG A 49 -11.90 -4.84 -7.76
N PHE A 50 -10.93 -5.34 -7.03
CA PHE A 50 -10.35 -6.67 -7.13
C PHE A 50 -10.35 -7.33 -5.76
N LYS A 51 -10.47 -8.65 -5.75
CA LYS A 51 -10.30 -9.47 -4.55
C LYS A 51 -9.55 -10.73 -4.89
N ASN A 52 -8.77 -11.23 -3.95
CA ASN A 52 -8.02 -12.48 -4.15
C ASN A 52 -8.98 -13.65 -4.44
N ARG A 53 -8.54 -14.54 -5.32
CA ARG A 53 -9.21 -15.80 -5.66
C ARG A 53 -8.19 -16.91 -5.49
N TYR A 54 -8.14 -17.49 -4.29
CA TYR A 54 -7.15 -18.51 -3.93
C TYR A 54 -6.95 -19.52 -5.07
N PRO A 55 -5.71 -19.76 -5.51
CA PRO A 55 -4.45 -19.31 -4.91
C PRO A 55 -3.96 -17.91 -5.33
N GLU A 56 -4.67 -17.18 -6.20
CA GLU A 56 -4.21 -15.90 -6.76
C GLU A 56 -4.48 -14.70 -5.85
N HIS A 57 -3.48 -13.82 -5.75
CA HIS A 57 -3.53 -12.57 -4.98
C HIS A 57 -4.23 -11.45 -5.78
N ALA A 58 -4.82 -10.48 -5.08
CA ALA A 58 -5.62 -9.43 -5.71
C ALA A 58 -4.80 -8.56 -6.69
N GLU A 59 -3.54 -8.31 -6.35
CA GLU A 59 -2.56 -7.57 -7.13
C GLU A 59 -2.29 -8.26 -8.48
N ILE A 60 -2.15 -9.58 -8.47
CA ILE A 60 -1.91 -10.37 -9.69
C ILE A 60 -3.17 -10.41 -10.57
N ILE A 61 -4.34 -10.57 -9.95
CA ILE A 61 -5.62 -10.53 -10.66
C ILE A 61 -5.84 -9.15 -11.32
N MET A 62 -5.44 -8.07 -10.64
CA MET A 62 -5.47 -6.72 -11.20
C MET A 62 -4.54 -6.59 -12.40
N LEU A 63 -3.27 -6.97 -12.26
CA LEU A 63 -2.26 -6.85 -13.32
C LEU A 63 -2.59 -7.69 -14.57
N ARG A 64 -3.32 -8.80 -14.42
CA ARG A 64 -3.82 -9.62 -15.54
C ARG A 64 -5.11 -9.09 -16.16
N ASN A 65 -5.72 -8.05 -15.61
CA ASN A 65 -6.97 -7.53 -16.14
C ASN A 65 -6.71 -6.70 -17.40
N SER A 66 -7.16 -7.20 -18.56
CA SER A 66 -6.99 -6.52 -19.86
C SER A 66 -7.40 -5.06 -19.85
N ASN A 67 -8.53 -4.70 -19.23
CA ASN A 67 -8.97 -3.31 -19.17
C ASN A 67 -8.01 -2.42 -18.37
N PHE A 68 -7.39 -2.95 -17.31
CA PHE A 68 -6.37 -2.22 -16.55
C PHE A 68 -5.12 -2.01 -17.42
N SER A 69 -4.61 -3.08 -18.04
CA SER A 69 -3.44 -3.03 -18.94
C SER A 69 -3.67 -2.05 -20.10
N ASP A 70 -4.80 -2.15 -20.80
CA ASP A 70 -5.19 -1.26 -21.89
C ASP A 70 -5.19 0.21 -21.48
N VAL A 71 -5.69 0.53 -20.28
CA VAL A 71 -5.71 1.92 -19.80
C VAL A 71 -4.29 2.42 -19.52
N VAL A 72 -3.45 1.60 -18.88
CA VAL A 72 -2.06 1.97 -18.58
C VAL A 72 -1.26 2.17 -19.87
N GLU A 73 -1.46 1.34 -20.89
CA GLU A 73 -0.76 1.43 -22.18
C GLU A 73 -1.18 2.63 -23.02
N LYS A 74 -2.48 3.00 -23.02
CA LYS A 74 -3.04 4.05 -23.89
C LYS A 74 -2.90 5.46 -23.33
N ASN A 75 -2.50 5.61 -22.07
CA ASN A 75 -2.41 6.91 -21.40
C ASN A 75 -0.99 7.16 -20.92
N HIS A 76 -0.59 8.43 -20.88
CA HIS A 76 0.72 8.87 -20.38
C HIS A 76 0.53 9.88 -19.24
N ASP A 77 1.58 10.09 -18.44
CA ASP A 77 1.57 10.96 -17.27
C ASP A 77 0.40 10.64 -16.32
N ILE A 78 0.13 9.35 -16.09
CA ILE A 78 -0.97 8.90 -15.22
C ILE A 78 -0.52 8.69 -13.79
N ASP A 79 -1.43 8.93 -12.86
CA ASP A 79 -1.26 8.63 -11.44
C ASP A 79 -2.10 7.39 -11.11
N ILE A 80 -1.45 6.35 -10.58
CA ILE A 80 -2.10 5.12 -10.14
C ILE A 80 -2.10 5.06 -8.61
N THR A 81 -3.26 4.81 -8.02
CA THR A 81 -3.40 4.54 -6.58
C THR A 81 -4.01 3.16 -6.37
N LEU A 82 -3.31 2.29 -5.63
CA LEU A 82 -3.86 1.05 -5.10
C LEU A 82 -4.28 1.25 -3.65
N THR A 83 -5.53 0.96 -3.33
CA THR A 83 -6.05 0.96 -1.96
C THR A 83 -6.32 -0.47 -1.54
N LEU A 84 -5.61 -0.95 -0.52
CA LEU A 84 -5.71 -2.31 -0.03
C LEU A 84 -6.15 -2.39 1.44
N ASN A 85 -6.72 -3.52 1.83
CA ASN A 85 -6.91 -3.82 3.25
C ASN A 85 -5.61 -4.34 3.91
N TYR A 86 -4.79 -5.06 3.16
CA TYR A 86 -3.46 -5.53 3.58
C TYR A 86 -2.38 -4.99 2.64
N SER A 87 -1.20 -4.65 3.17
CA SER A 87 -0.03 -4.36 2.35
C SER A 87 0.32 -5.57 1.46
N PRO A 88 0.95 -5.36 0.29
CA PRO A 88 1.38 -6.47 -0.55
C PRO A 88 2.34 -7.41 0.18
N CYS A 89 2.22 -8.71 -0.06
CA CYS A 89 3.25 -9.67 0.34
C CYS A 89 4.52 -9.50 -0.52
N SER A 90 5.65 -10.09 -0.09
CA SER A 90 6.94 -9.96 -0.78
C SER A 90 6.92 -10.29 -2.29
N SER A 91 6.21 -11.34 -2.70
CA SER A 91 6.11 -11.70 -4.13
C SER A 91 5.30 -10.68 -4.94
N CYS A 92 4.19 -10.18 -4.38
CA CYS A 92 3.38 -9.14 -5.02
C CYS A 92 4.12 -7.81 -5.06
N ALA A 93 4.87 -7.46 -4.02
CA ALA A 93 5.71 -6.28 -3.99
C ALA A 93 6.78 -6.30 -5.10
N CYS A 94 7.44 -7.46 -5.31
CA CYS A 94 8.38 -7.63 -6.41
C CYS A 94 7.73 -7.40 -7.78
N ILE A 95 6.57 -8.02 -8.02
CA ILE A 95 5.86 -7.91 -9.30
C ILE A 95 5.33 -6.49 -9.52
N LEU A 96 4.84 -5.81 -8.48
CA LEU A 96 4.38 -4.42 -8.57
C LEU A 96 5.54 -3.46 -8.85
N LYS A 97 6.72 -3.72 -8.27
CA LYS A 97 7.96 -2.99 -8.59
C LYS A 97 8.33 -3.16 -10.06
N GLU A 98 8.37 -4.40 -10.55
CA GLU A 98 8.67 -4.67 -11.97
C GLU A 98 7.66 -4.01 -12.90
N PHE A 99 6.37 -4.06 -12.56
CA PHE A 99 5.33 -3.34 -13.28
C PHE A 99 5.65 -1.84 -13.36
N TYR A 100 5.95 -1.20 -12.22
CA TYR A 100 6.21 0.24 -12.20
C TYR A 100 7.44 0.63 -13.01
N VAL A 101 8.57 -0.06 -12.80
CA VAL A 101 9.84 0.24 -13.49
C VAL A 101 9.74 0.08 -15.00
N ASN A 102 8.90 -0.85 -15.48
CA ASN A 102 8.73 -1.10 -16.91
C ASN A 102 7.67 -0.22 -17.59
N ASN A 103 6.98 0.66 -16.85
CA ASN A 103 5.89 1.48 -17.38
C ASN A 103 6.18 2.98 -17.18
N SER A 104 6.91 3.57 -18.12
CA SER A 104 7.23 5.01 -18.14
C SER A 104 6.01 5.93 -18.30
N ASN A 105 4.84 5.36 -18.61
CA ASN A 105 3.56 6.05 -18.67
C ASN A 105 3.07 6.51 -17.29
N ILE A 106 3.52 5.83 -16.22
CA ILE A 106 3.11 6.09 -14.85
C ILE A 106 4.01 7.16 -14.27
N LYS A 107 3.41 8.31 -13.92
CA LYS A 107 4.10 9.42 -13.29
C LYS A 107 4.22 9.22 -11.78
N CYS A 108 3.11 8.82 -11.14
CA CYS A 108 3.06 8.54 -9.72
C CYS A 108 2.40 7.18 -9.48
N PHE A 109 3.02 6.37 -8.62
CA PHE A 109 2.42 5.12 -8.16
C PHE A 109 2.34 5.08 -6.64
N THR A 110 1.12 5.08 -6.12
CA THR A 110 0.84 5.07 -4.68
C THR A 110 0.18 3.76 -4.29
N ILE A 111 0.67 3.14 -3.22
CA ILE A 111 0.06 1.99 -2.58
C ILE A 111 -0.30 2.40 -1.16
N GLN A 112 -1.59 2.49 -0.89
CA GLN A 112 -2.14 2.75 0.43
C GLN A 112 -2.81 1.50 0.98
N PHE A 113 -2.58 1.19 2.25
CA PHE A 113 -3.12 -0.02 2.86
C PHE A 113 -3.61 0.19 4.28
N SER A 114 -4.63 -0.60 4.64
CA SER A 114 -5.24 -0.50 5.96
C SER A 114 -4.37 -1.10 7.05
N PHE A 115 -3.66 -2.19 6.76
CA PHE A 115 -2.83 -2.90 7.73
C PHE A 115 -1.62 -3.55 7.05
N ILE A 116 -0.49 -3.68 7.76
CA ILE A 116 0.71 -4.35 7.22
C ILE A 116 0.55 -5.87 7.30
N TYR A 117 0.70 -6.54 6.15
CA TYR A 117 0.59 -7.98 6.04
C TYR A 117 1.81 -8.70 6.62
N TYR A 118 1.58 -9.54 7.62
CA TYR A 118 2.62 -10.25 8.39
C TYR A 118 3.82 -9.36 8.70
N LYS A 119 3.58 -8.32 9.51
CA LYS A 119 4.58 -7.29 9.80
C LYS A 119 5.89 -7.81 10.39
N GLU A 120 5.93 -8.99 11.00
CA GLU A 120 7.16 -9.60 11.52
C GLU A 120 7.96 -10.38 10.47
N ASP A 121 7.39 -10.63 9.28
CA ASP A 121 8.08 -11.35 8.21
C ASP A 121 9.06 -10.42 7.48
N MET A 122 10.36 -10.71 7.64
CA MET A 122 11.44 -9.95 7.01
C MET A 122 11.31 -9.87 5.49
N LYS A 123 10.80 -10.90 4.81
CA LYS A 123 10.62 -10.84 3.34
C LYS A 123 9.59 -9.80 2.95
N ASN A 124 8.52 -9.68 3.73
CA ASN A 124 7.50 -8.66 3.47
C ASN A 124 8.03 -7.26 3.75
N LYS A 125 8.79 -7.07 4.84
CA LYS A 125 9.49 -5.80 5.12
C LYS A 125 10.40 -5.39 3.96
N THR A 126 11.27 -6.29 3.51
CA THR A 126 12.16 -6.06 2.35
C THR A 126 11.37 -5.80 1.07
N GLY A 127 10.24 -6.47 0.85
CA GLY A 127 9.36 -6.20 -0.29
C GLY A 127 8.83 -4.76 -0.31
N LEU A 128 8.38 -4.25 0.84
CA LEU A 128 7.92 -2.87 0.98
C LEU A 128 9.06 -1.86 0.78
N GLN A 129 10.22 -2.09 1.38
CA GLN A 129 11.40 -1.25 1.18
C GLN A 129 11.80 -1.19 -0.30
N ASN A 130 11.79 -2.33 -0.99
CA ASN A 130 12.14 -2.39 -2.42
C ASN A 130 11.15 -1.63 -3.32
N LEU A 131 9.88 -1.52 -2.91
CA LEU A 131 8.88 -0.70 -3.59
C LEU A 131 9.18 0.78 -3.39
N GLU A 132 9.44 1.21 -2.15
CA GLU A 132 9.81 2.59 -1.83
C GLU A 132 11.04 3.04 -2.62
N GLU A 133 12.08 2.22 -2.66
CA GLU A 133 13.30 2.49 -3.42
C GLU A 133 13.09 2.59 -4.93
N ALA A 134 12.10 1.89 -5.46
CA ALA A 134 11.72 2.00 -6.86
C ALA A 134 10.96 3.30 -7.16
N GLY A 135 10.66 4.11 -6.14
CA GLY A 135 9.90 5.35 -6.25
C GLY A 135 8.39 5.16 -6.07
N VAL A 136 7.94 4.00 -5.57
CA VAL A 136 6.52 3.78 -5.24
C VAL A 136 6.23 4.41 -3.88
N THR A 137 5.23 5.27 -3.81
CA THR A 137 4.80 5.87 -2.55
C THR A 137 4.01 4.84 -1.74
N LEU A 138 4.47 4.51 -0.54
CA LEU A 138 3.75 3.65 0.40
C LEU A 138 3.14 4.51 1.52
N GLN A 139 1.88 4.27 1.86
CA GLN A 139 1.26 4.96 3.00
C GLN A 139 0.22 4.10 3.72
N ALA A 140 0.06 4.35 5.01
CA ALA A 140 -1.14 3.90 5.71
C ALA A 140 -2.37 4.67 5.21
N MET A 141 -3.54 4.04 5.28
CA MET A 141 -4.80 4.76 5.07
C MET A 141 -4.91 5.97 6.01
N ASN A 142 -5.55 7.03 5.53
CA ASN A 142 -5.88 8.21 6.32
C ASN A 142 -7.24 8.78 5.87
N ALA A 143 -7.68 9.87 6.50
CA ALA A 143 -8.98 10.48 6.20
C ALA A 143 -9.16 10.87 4.72
N GLU A 144 -8.10 11.26 4.02
CA GLU A 144 -8.16 11.52 2.58
C GLU A 144 -8.29 10.24 1.77
N SER A 145 -7.47 9.22 2.06
CA SER A 145 -7.56 7.89 1.44
C SER A 145 -8.97 7.30 1.55
N TRP A 146 -9.63 7.47 2.70
CA TRP A 146 -11.01 7.02 2.91
C TRP A 146 -12.01 7.77 2.03
N ARG A 147 -11.88 9.10 1.96
CA ARG A 147 -12.75 9.91 1.09
C ARG A 147 -12.58 9.53 -0.38
N GLU A 148 -11.36 9.23 -0.83
CA GLU A 148 -11.11 8.81 -2.21
C GLU A 148 -11.86 7.53 -2.60
N VAL A 149 -12.05 6.61 -1.64
CA VAL A 149 -12.81 5.36 -1.87
C VAL A 149 -14.29 5.47 -1.47
N GLY A 150 -14.76 6.69 -1.17
CA GLY A 150 -16.16 6.98 -0.88
C GLY A 150 -16.59 6.71 0.57
N ILE A 151 -15.65 6.62 1.50
CA ILE A 151 -15.91 6.48 2.93
C ILE A 151 -15.73 7.83 3.61
N ASP A 152 -16.82 8.37 4.14
CA ASP A 152 -16.79 9.54 5.03
C ASP A 152 -16.70 9.07 6.49
N LEU A 153 -15.54 9.23 7.12
CA LEU A 153 -15.37 8.82 8.52
C LEU A 153 -16.23 9.64 9.49
N GLU A 154 -16.72 10.82 9.09
CA GLU A 154 -17.65 11.61 9.91
C GLU A 154 -19.04 10.98 9.99
N SER A 155 -19.38 10.06 9.10
CA SER A 155 -20.64 9.31 9.15
C SER A 155 -20.61 8.10 10.09
N PHE A 156 -19.53 7.90 10.85
CA PHE A 156 -19.42 6.79 11.80
C PHE A 156 -19.64 7.27 13.23
N THR A 157 -19.90 6.32 14.14
CA THR A 157 -19.95 6.63 15.57
C THR A 157 -18.60 7.21 16.03
N PRO A 158 -18.57 8.11 17.03
CA PRO A 158 -17.31 8.63 17.56
C PRO A 158 -16.32 7.53 17.98
N GLU A 159 -16.84 6.44 18.57
CA GLU A 159 -16.05 5.28 18.98
C GLU A 159 -15.42 4.55 17.80
N ASP A 160 -16.21 4.24 16.75
CA ASP A 160 -15.70 3.57 15.57
C ASP A 160 -14.67 4.43 14.82
N LYS A 161 -14.95 5.73 14.69
CA LYS A 161 -14.03 6.70 14.10
C LYS A 161 -12.70 6.76 14.86
N GLU A 162 -12.74 6.78 16.20
CA GLU A 162 -11.53 6.75 17.03
C GLU A 162 -10.71 5.47 16.80
N LYS A 163 -11.38 4.30 16.74
CA LYS A 163 -10.71 3.02 16.48
C LYS A 163 -10.06 2.96 15.11
N ILE A 164 -10.74 3.44 14.06
CA ILE A 164 -10.20 3.50 12.69
C ILE A 164 -8.99 4.44 12.65
N ASN A 165 -9.11 5.65 13.20
CA ASN A 165 -8.02 6.63 13.23
C ASN A 165 -6.81 6.11 14.03
N LYS A 166 -7.05 5.40 15.14
CA LYS A 166 -5.99 4.76 15.91
C LYS A 166 -5.27 3.72 15.05
N ARG A 167 -6.01 2.85 14.36
CA ARG A 167 -5.45 1.82 13.48
C ARG A 167 -4.64 2.42 12.33
N ASP A 168 -5.15 3.47 11.69
CA ASP A 168 -4.44 4.20 10.64
C ASP A 168 -3.11 4.77 11.15
N LYS A 169 -3.12 5.40 12.33
CA LYS A 169 -1.92 5.94 12.97
C LYS A 169 -0.91 4.85 13.34
N ASP A 170 -1.38 3.76 13.96
CA ASP A 170 -0.51 2.65 14.35
C ASP A 170 0.12 2.00 13.10
N THR A 171 -0.65 1.85 12.02
CA THR A 171 -0.14 1.35 10.73
C THR A 171 0.90 2.29 10.11
N ALA A 172 0.71 3.60 10.21
CA ALA A 172 1.69 4.58 9.74
C ALA A 172 3.01 4.50 10.52
N ASN A 173 2.95 4.32 11.84
CA ASN A 173 4.13 4.12 12.68
C ASN A 173 4.85 2.82 12.32
N ASP A 174 4.11 1.71 12.23
CA ASP A 174 4.67 0.41 11.83
C ASP A 174 5.34 0.50 10.44
N LEU A 175 4.74 1.24 9.50
CA LEU A 175 5.32 1.45 8.17
C LEU A 175 6.63 2.24 8.25
N ASN A 176 6.66 3.32 9.01
CA ASN A 176 7.88 4.12 9.20
C ASN A 176 9.02 3.26 9.80
N GLU A 177 8.73 2.41 10.79
CA GLU A 177 9.72 1.48 11.35
C GLU A 177 10.24 0.50 10.29
N VAL A 178 9.35 -0.06 9.46
CA VAL A 178 9.73 -0.93 8.35
C VAL A 178 10.68 -0.22 7.39
N LEU A 179 10.37 1.01 6.98
CA LEU A 179 11.16 1.75 5.99
C LEU A 179 12.49 2.27 6.59
N SER A 180 12.51 2.70 7.85
CA SER A 180 13.73 3.14 8.53
C SER A 180 14.70 1.99 8.83
N SER A 181 14.22 0.78 9.11
CA SER A 181 15.09 -0.36 9.48
C SER A 181 16.10 -0.79 8.40
N LYS A 182 15.93 -0.35 7.14
CA LYS A 182 16.91 -0.59 6.07
C LYS A 182 18.13 0.32 6.16
N GLN A 183 17.93 1.59 6.54
CA GLN A 183 19.02 2.57 6.65
C GLN A 183 20.07 2.10 7.67
N ASP A 184 19.63 1.48 8.76
CA ASP A 184 20.51 0.92 9.80
C ASP A 184 21.28 -0.32 9.32
N GLN A 185 20.66 -1.14 8.47
CA GLN A 185 21.31 -2.34 7.91
C GLN A 185 22.38 -1.97 6.87
N ASP A 186 22.07 -1.06 5.96
CA ASP A 186 23.01 -0.62 4.92
C ASP A 186 24.19 0.13 5.55
N ALA A 187 23.95 1.01 6.52
CA ALA A 187 25.00 1.68 7.28
C ALA A 187 25.91 0.69 8.04
N SER A 188 25.32 -0.37 8.62
CA SER A 188 26.10 -1.41 9.30
C SER A 188 26.96 -2.23 8.34
N VAL A 189 26.49 -2.51 7.11
CA VAL A 189 27.25 -3.28 6.11
C VAL A 189 28.42 -2.47 5.55
N ASP A 190 28.21 -1.18 5.30
CA ASP A 190 29.26 -0.27 4.81
C ASP A 190 30.37 -0.06 5.85
N GLU A 191 30.01 0.05 7.13
CA GLU A 191 30.98 0.15 8.24
C GLU A 191 31.82 -1.14 8.35
N LEU A 192 31.18 -2.31 8.31
CA LEU A 192 31.88 -3.60 8.35
C LEU A 192 32.82 -3.79 7.15
N SER A 193 32.38 -3.37 5.96
CA SER A 193 33.19 -3.43 4.74
C SER A 193 34.41 -2.50 4.82
N SER A 194 34.22 -1.29 5.36
CA SER A 194 35.29 -0.32 5.59
C SER A 194 36.32 -0.82 6.60
N GLN A 195 35.87 -1.42 7.71
CA GLN A 195 36.74 -2.02 8.73
C GLN A 195 37.53 -3.21 8.19
N LEU A 196 36.93 -4.06 7.36
CA LEU A 196 37.61 -5.18 6.73
C LEU A 196 38.73 -4.70 5.79
N ASN A 197 38.43 -3.70 4.95
CA ASN A 197 39.40 -3.12 4.02
C ASN A 197 40.58 -2.46 4.75
N ALA A 198 40.33 -1.76 5.86
CA ALA A 198 41.39 -1.19 6.69
C ALA A 198 42.31 -2.27 7.30
N LYS A 199 41.74 -3.38 7.76
CA LYS A 199 42.51 -4.52 8.31
C LYS A 199 43.35 -5.25 7.26
N LEU A 200 42.86 -5.33 6.01
CA LEU A 200 43.62 -5.94 4.91
C LEU A 200 44.85 -5.09 4.56
N ARG A 201 44.70 -3.77 4.46
CA ARG A 201 45.81 -2.84 4.17
C ARG A 201 46.89 -2.85 5.26
N ALA A 202 46.50 -3.00 6.53
CA ALA A 202 47.44 -3.07 7.66
C ALA A 202 48.26 -4.38 7.72
N LYS A 203 47.91 -5.40 6.92
CA LYS A 203 48.65 -6.68 6.84
C LYS A 203 49.63 -6.74 5.66
N GLU A 204 49.59 -5.75 4.76
CA GLU A 204 50.45 -5.67 3.57
C GLU A 204 51.70 -4.79 3.79
N THR A 205 51.87 -4.24 4.99
CA THR A 205 53.04 -3.47 5.47
C THR A 205 53.77 -4.22 6.56
#